data_AF-A0A503WZ00-F1
#
_entry.id   AF-A0A503WZ00-F1
#
_cell.length_a   1.000
_cell.length_b   1.000
_cell.length_c   1.000
_cell.angle_alpha   90.00
_cell.angle_beta   90.00
_cell.angle_gamma   90.00
#
_symmetry.space_group_name_H-M   'P 1'
#
loop_
_entity.id
_entity.type
_entity.pdbx_description
1 polymer ?
#
loop_
_entity_poly.entity_id
_entity_poly.type
_entity_poly.pdbx_seq_one_letter_code
_entity_poly.pdbx_strand_id
1 'polypeptide(L)'
;MRAFSLLLSSGLMMTGAVSFAWADDTEIITAPDPAAIVELAKGYGSAKLDKDDGGDPMVSGRLQGMKYVIYFYGCENHEKCKSMQFSSGYTDPFTAEQANEWNKKYRWVKAFSGDGSNFKMDVSFAGGITKANLDAQFSNWDSMTSNIKEFIDQK
;
A
#
# COMPACT_ATOMS: atom_id res chain seq x y z
N MET A 1 -55.52 -5.25 61.23
CA MET A 1 -56.28 -4.76 60.06
C MET A 1 -55.32 -4.61 58.90
N ARG A 2 -55.78 -5.01 57.70
CA ARG A 2 -55.04 -5.07 56.42
C ARG A 2 -54.50 -3.71 55.98
N ALA A 3 -53.36 -3.68 55.27
CA ALA A 3 -53.35 -3.46 53.81
C ALA A 3 -51.94 -3.44 53.22
N PHE A 4 -51.85 -4.07 52.05
CA PHE A 4 -50.74 -4.14 51.09
C PHE A 4 -50.32 -2.75 50.57
N SER A 5 -49.06 -2.59 50.19
CA SER A 5 -48.65 -1.92 48.95
C SER A 5 -47.24 -2.36 48.55
N LEU A 6 -47.16 -3.13 47.47
CA LEU A 6 -45.98 -3.26 46.61
C LEU A 6 -45.63 -1.88 46.03
N LEU A 7 -44.38 -1.66 45.61
CA LEU A 7 -44.04 -1.21 44.25
C LEU A 7 -42.50 -1.10 44.07
N LEU A 8 -42.01 -1.95 43.17
CA LEU A 8 -40.94 -1.83 42.18
C LEU A 8 -39.58 -1.16 42.51
N SER A 9 -38.57 -2.02 42.46
CA SER A 9 -37.15 -1.79 42.15
C SER A 9 -36.90 -0.99 40.86
N SER A 10 -35.86 -0.15 40.85
CA SER A 10 -35.21 0.34 39.64
C SER A 10 -33.69 0.34 39.82
N GLY A 11 -33.04 -0.66 39.21
CA GLY A 11 -31.59 -0.71 39.06
C GLY A 11 -31.15 0.20 37.92
N LEU A 12 -30.19 1.10 38.19
CA LEU A 12 -29.60 1.96 37.19
C LEU A 12 -28.46 1.20 36.48
N MET A 13 -28.75 0.64 35.30
CA MET A 13 -27.69 0.15 34.42
C MET A 13 -27.06 1.33 33.68
N MET A 14 -25.79 1.59 33.96
CA MET A 14 -25.00 2.61 33.26
C MET A 14 -24.50 1.99 31.95
N THR A 15 -25.19 2.27 30.85
CA THR A 15 -24.74 1.90 29.51
C THR A 15 -23.64 2.87 29.06
N GLY A 16 -22.39 2.42 29.09
CA GLY A 16 -21.28 3.15 28.50
C GLY A 16 -21.46 3.25 26.98
N ALA A 17 -21.61 4.47 26.47
CA ALA A 17 -21.59 4.72 25.03
C ALA A 17 -20.15 4.53 24.52
N VAL A 18 -19.90 3.42 23.84
CA VAL A 18 -18.69 3.25 23.01
C VAL A 18 -18.89 4.04 21.73
N SER A 19 -18.36 5.27 21.68
CA SER A 19 -18.22 6.01 20.43
C SER A 19 -17.10 5.37 19.62
N PHE A 20 -17.43 4.44 18.72
CA PHE A 20 -16.56 4.10 17.61
C PHE A 20 -16.62 5.27 16.62
N ALA A 21 -15.65 6.18 16.68
CA ALA A 21 -15.44 7.12 15.59
C ALA A 21 -14.82 6.34 14.43
N TRP A 22 -15.64 5.95 13.46
CA TRP A 22 -15.15 5.49 12.17
C TRP A 22 -14.65 6.73 11.44
N ALA A 23 -13.36 6.78 11.11
CA ALA A 23 -12.83 7.84 10.26
C ALA A 23 -13.58 7.77 8.91
N ASP A 24 -14.09 8.92 8.45
CA ASP A 24 -14.76 9.03 7.15
C ASP A 24 -13.76 8.76 6.02
N ASP A 25 -13.71 7.52 5.55
CA ASP A 25 -12.97 7.06 4.36
C ASP A 25 -13.78 7.33 3.07
N THR A 26 -14.52 8.44 3.04
CA THR A 26 -15.48 8.77 1.97
C THR A 26 -14.82 9.39 0.74
N GLU A 27 -13.55 9.79 0.83
CA GLU A 27 -12.81 10.30 -0.32
C GLU A 27 -12.45 9.16 -1.28
N ILE A 28 -12.98 9.26 -2.50
CA ILE A 28 -12.63 8.37 -3.61
C ILE A 28 -11.53 9.02 -4.44
N ILE A 29 -10.33 8.45 -4.35
CA ILE A 29 -9.14 8.89 -5.08
C ILE A 29 -9.16 8.23 -6.46
N THR A 30 -9.19 9.02 -7.51
CA THR A 30 -9.32 8.54 -8.91
C THR A 30 -8.05 8.66 -9.74
N ALA A 31 -7.00 9.27 -9.18
CA ALA A 31 -5.67 9.37 -9.77
C ALA A 31 -4.61 9.40 -8.67
N PRO A 32 -3.40 8.85 -8.89
CA PRO A 32 -2.29 8.96 -7.96
C PRO A 32 -1.71 10.37 -8.04
N ASP A 33 -2.08 11.25 -7.10
CA ASP A 33 -1.42 12.54 -6.92
C ASP A 33 0.01 12.33 -6.38
N PRO A 34 1.07 12.70 -7.12
CA PRO A 34 2.45 12.47 -6.68
C PRO A 34 2.78 13.08 -5.32
N ALA A 35 2.17 14.22 -4.96
CA ALA A 35 2.37 14.85 -3.66
C ALA A 35 1.77 14.00 -2.52
N ALA A 36 0.53 13.52 -2.69
CA ALA A 36 -0.10 12.63 -1.72
C ALA A 36 0.64 11.28 -1.62
N ILE A 37 1.09 10.73 -2.74
CA ILE A 37 1.82 9.45 -2.79
C ILE A 37 3.17 9.55 -2.07
N VAL A 38 3.94 10.63 -2.26
CA VAL A 38 5.23 10.77 -1.56
C VAL A 38 5.04 10.96 -0.05
N GLU A 39 4.01 11.71 0.38
CA GLU A 39 3.71 11.86 1.81
C GLU A 39 3.27 10.55 2.45
N LEU A 40 2.47 9.74 1.76
CA LEU A 40 2.13 8.41 2.24
C LEU A 40 3.36 7.49 2.32
N ALA A 41 4.22 7.52 1.30
CA ALA A 41 5.46 6.75 1.27
C ALA A 41 6.41 7.11 2.44
N LYS A 42 6.42 8.38 2.87
CA LYS A 42 7.18 8.85 4.04
C LYS A 42 6.70 8.23 5.36
N GLY A 43 5.45 7.77 5.42
CA GLY A 43 4.91 7.05 6.58
C GLY A 43 5.53 5.65 6.76
N TYR A 44 6.03 5.04 5.69
CA TYR A 44 6.64 3.71 5.71
C TYR A 44 8.17 3.77 5.80
N GLY A 45 8.80 4.77 5.19
CA GLY A 45 10.25 4.90 5.15
C GLY A 45 10.70 6.23 4.56
N SER A 46 11.95 6.35 4.13
CA SER A 46 12.39 7.58 3.45
C SER A 46 11.81 7.60 2.03
N ALA A 47 11.27 8.74 1.59
CA ALA A 47 10.81 8.92 0.23
C ALA A 47 11.08 10.34 -0.29
N LYS A 48 11.34 10.45 -1.60
CA LYS A 48 11.59 11.70 -2.32
C LYS A 48 10.85 11.68 -3.66
N LEU A 49 10.12 12.76 -3.93
CA LEU A 49 9.52 13.03 -5.23
C LEU A 49 10.58 13.54 -6.22
N ASP A 50 10.54 13.01 -7.42
CA ASP A 50 11.44 13.28 -8.53
C ASP A 50 10.69 13.11 -9.87
N LYS A 51 11.41 13.03 -10.98
CA LYS A 51 10.88 12.68 -12.30
C LYS A 51 11.63 11.51 -12.90
N ASP A 52 10.97 10.75 -13.76
CA ASP A 52 11.62 9.74 -14.58
C ASP A 52 12.29 10.35 -15.83
N ASP A 53 12.93 9.51 -16.63
CA ASP A 53 13.62 9.92 -17.86
C ASP A 53 12.66 10.50 -18.92
N GLY A 54 11.37 10.16 -18.83
CA GLY A 54 10.30 10.70 -19.68
C GLY A 54 9.71 12.00 -19.18
N GLY A 55 10.06 12.44 -17.97
CA GLY A 55 9.53 13.64 -17.31
C GLY A 55 8.27 13.40 -16.48
N ASP A 56 7.75 12.17 -16.44
CA ASP A 56 6.62 11.81 -15.59
C ASP A 56 7.05 11.81 -14.11
N PRO A 57 6.12 12.04 -13.16
CA PRO A 57 6.43 11.97 -11.75
C PRO A 57 6.99 10.61 -11.33
N MET A 58 7.92 10.61 -10.39
CA MET A 58 8.52 9.41 -9.83
C MET A 58 8.77 9.60 -8.34
N VAL A 59 8.54 8.58 -7.51
CA VAL A 59 8.95 8.62 -6.09
C VAL A 59 10.05 7.61 -5.85
N SER A 60 11.22 8.06 -5.42
CA SER A 60 12.27 7.17 -4.94
C SER A 60 12.13 6.96 -3.44
N GLY A 61 12.39 5.75 -2.95
CA GLY A 61 12.23 5.43 -1.54
C GLY A 61 13.16 4.35 -1.01
N ARG A 62 13.21 4.27 0.32
CA ARG A 62 13.88 3.20 1.06
C ARG A 62 12.97 2.73 2.20
N LEU A 63 12.73 1.43 2.22
CA LEU A 63 11.87 0.76 3.19
C LEU A 63 12.63 -0.46 3.71
N GLN A 64 12.82 -0.56 5.03
CA GLN A 64 13.59 -1.63 5.69
C GLN A 64 14.96 -1.91 5.02
N GLY A 65 15.62 -0.86 4.51
CA GLY A 65 16.90 -0.98 3.79
C GLY A 65 16.80 -1.37 2.31
N MET A 66 15.64 -1.81 1.82
CA MET A 66 15.40 -2.05 0.40
C MET A 66 15.17 -0.72 -0.34
N LYS A 67 15.86 -0.51 -1.46
CA LYS A 67 15.58 0.62 -2.37
C LYS A 67 14.41 0.27 -3.26
N TYR A 68 13.51 1.22 -3.46
CA TYR A 68 12.42 1.08 -4.41
C TYR A 68 12.10 2.40 -5.09
N VAL A 69 11.34 2.30 -6.18
CA VAL A 69 10.80 3.42 -6.94
C VAL A 69 9.31 3.19 -7.12
N ILE A 70 8.52 4.25 -7.08
CA ILE A 70 7.13 4.28 -7.54
C ILE A 70 7.10 5.05 -8.84
N TYR A 71 6.78 4.37 -9.92
CA TYR A 71 6.52 4.96 -11.24
C TYR A 71 5.05 5.28 -11.39
N PHE A 72 4.75 6.35 -12.14
CA PHE A 72 3.40 6.79 -12.45
C PHE A 72 3.14 6.52 -13.94
N TYR A 73 1.97 5.98 -14.27
CA TYR A 73 1.67 5.54 -15.64
C TYR A 73 0.33 6.06 -16.15
N GLY A 74 0.22 6.13 -17.48
CA GLY A 74 -0.97 6.63 -18.17
C GLY A 74 -1.19 8.12 -17.95
N CYS A 75 -0.11 8.89 -17.83
CA CYS A 75 -0.15 10.33 -17.61
C CYS A 75 -0.51 11.07 -18.91
N GLU A 76 -1.25 12.17 -18.76
CA GLU A 76 -1.55 13.14 -19.82
C GLU A 76 -0.74 14.40 -19.54
N ASN A 77 0.21 14.73 -20.41
CA ASN A 77 1.13 15.86 -20.23
C ASN A 77 1.87 15.84 -18.87
N HIS A 78 2.37 14.66 -18.46
CA HIS A 78 3.04 14.45 -17.16
C HIS A 78 2.15 14.65 -15.92
N GLU A 79 0.83 14.73 -16.11
CA GLU A 79 -0.15 14.90 -15.04
C GLU A 79 -1.27 13.84 -15.15
N LYS A 80 -2.16 13.79 -14.15
CA LYS A 80 -3.41 13.00 -14.17
C LYS A 80 -3.25 11.52 -14.55
N CYS A 81 -2.15 10.92 -14.10
CA CYS A 81 -1.83 9.51 -14.29
C CYS A 81 -2.97 8.59 -13.83
N LYS A 82 -3.01 7.35 -14.32
CA LYS A 82 -4.11 6.39 -14.06
C LYS A 82 -3.72 5.24 -13.14
N SER A 83 -2.43 5.00 -12.99
CA SER A 83 -1.90 3.93 -12.15
C SER A 83 -0.51 4.29 -11.65
N MET A 84 -0.05 3.51 -10.67
CA MET A 84 1.32 3.53 -10.20
C MET A 84 1.88 2.12 -10.11
N GLN A 85 3.21 1.99 -10.10
CA GLN A 85 3.90 0.73 -9.91
C GLN A 85 5.02 0.88 -8.90
N PHE A 86 4.99 0.07 -7.85
CA PHE A 86 6.16 -0.15 -7.01
C PHE A 86 7.16 -1.01 -7.77
N SER A 87 8.43 -0.63 -7.75
CA SER A 87 9.52 -1.34 -8.41
C SER A 87 10.76 -1.40 -7.52
N SER A 88 11.36 -2.59 -7.43
CA SER A 88 12.71 -2.76 -6.88
C SER A 88 13.53 -3.62 -7.83
N GLY A 89 14.70 -3.12 -8.21
CA GLY A 89 15.59 -3.74 -9.18
C GLY A 89 16.96 -4.09 -8.59
N TYR A 90 17.53 -5.20 -9.03
CA TYR A 90 18.86 -5.70 -8.66
C TYR A 90 19.64 -6.09 -9.91
N THR A 91 20.98 -6.03 -9.84
CA THR A 91 21.87 -6.25 -10.98
C THR A 91 21.88 -7.70 -11.45
N ASP A 92 21.84 -8.64 -10.50
CA ASP A 92 21.94 -10.06 -10.83
C ASP A 92 20.62 -10.55 -11.40
N PRO A 93 20.58 -11.13 -12.61
CA PRO A 93 19.35 -11.48 -13.28
C PRO A 93 18.74 -12.79 -12.75
N PHE A 94 17.41 -12.83 -12.61
CA PHE A 94 16.69 -14.07 -12.39
C PHE A 94 16.62 -14.90 -13.66
N THR A 95 16.68 -16.24 -13.52
CA THR A 95 16.17 -17.14 -14.56
C THR A 95 14.64 -17.12 -14.57
N ALA A 96 14.03 -17.57 -15.67
CA ALA A 96 12.57 -17.68 -15.76
C ALA A 96 12.00 -18.63 -14.70
N GLU A 97 12.72 -19.70 -14.34
CA GLU A 97 12.36 -20.64 -13.30
C GLU A 97 12.35 -19.96 -11.93
N GLN A 98 13.38 -19.19 -11.58
CA GLN A 98 13.47 -18.47 -10.31
C GLN A 98 12.36 -17.43 -10.16
N ALA A 99 12.09 -16.65 -11.21
CA ALA A 99 10.98 -15.70 -11.21
C ALA A 99 9.63 -16.43 -11.02
N ASN A 100 9.44 -17.58 -11.67
CA ASN A 100 8.23 -18.38 -11.52
C ASN A 100 8.10 -19.04 -10.13
N GLU A 101 9.19 -19.47 -9.50
CA GLU A 101 9.19 -19.97 -8.12
C GLU A 101 8.70 -18.89 -7.15
N TRP A 102 9.22 -17.67 -7.27
CA TRP A 102 8.75 -16.52 -6.52
C TRP A 102 7.25 -16.27 -6.75
N ASN A 103 6.83 -16.16 -8.01
CA ASN A 103 5.46 -15.83 -8.40
C ASN A 103 4.43 -16.88 -7.96
N LYS A 104 4.84 -18.16 -7.80
CA LYS A 104 3.99 -19.21 -7.25
C LYS A 104 3.80 -19.09 -5.73
N LYS A 105 4.82 -18.60 -5.04
CA LYS A 105 4.84 -18.51 -3.57
C LYS A 105 4.15 -17.25 -3.05
N TYR A 106 4.33 -16.12 -3.72
CA TYR A 106 3.87 -14.83 -3.22
C TYR A 106 2.85 -14.17 -4.15
N ARG A 107 1.79 -13.62 -3.54
CA ARG A 107 0.63 -13.11 -4.28
C ARG A 107 0.80 -11.69 -4.83
N TRP A 108 1.41 -10.80 -4.05
CA TRP A 108 1.28 -9.35 -4.27
C TRP A 108 2.34 -8.77 -5.21
N VAL A 109 3.58 -9.22 -5.08
CA VAL A 109 4.71 -8.70 -5.85
C VAL A 109 5.14 -9.74 -6.86
N LYS A 110 5.26 -9.35 -8.13
CA LYS A 110 5.74 -10.22 -9.21
C LYS A 110 7.25 -10.05 -9.40
N ALA A 111 7.95 -11.15 -9.62
CA ALA A 111 9.34 -11.18 -10.06
C ALA A 111 9.42 -11.41 -11.58
N PHE A 112 10.40 -10.79 -12.22
CA PHE A 112 10.65 -10.89 -13.66
C PHE A 112 12.11 -11.27 -13.91
N SER A 113 12.32 -12.14 -14.91
CA SER A 113 13.64 -12.43 -15.49
C SER A 113 13.98 -11.42 -16.58
N GLY A 114 15.28 -11.28 -16.92
CA GLY A 114 15.75 -10.34 -17.95
C GLY A 114 17.07 -9.67 -17.55
N ASP A 115 17.28 -8.44 -18.03
CA ASP A 115 18.44 -7.62 -17.67
C ASP A 115 18.32 -7.11 -16.23
N GLY A 116 18.71 -7.97 -15.29
CA GLY A 116 18.58 -7.79 -13.85
C GLY A 116 17.30 -8.41 -13.26
N SER A 117 17.26 -8.50 -11.94
CA SER A 117 16.10 -8.99 -11.19
C SER A 117 15.18 -7.84 -10.83
N ASN A 118 13.91 -7.95 -11.18
CA ASN A 118 12.94 -6.88 -10.96
C ASN A 118 11.70 -7.40 -10.24
N PHE A 119 11.35 -6.74 -9.15
CA PHE A 119 10.13 -6.94 -8.39
C PHE A 119 9.17 -5.80 -8.68
N LYS A 120 7.92 -6.10 -9.04
CA LYS A 120 6.93 -5.08 -9.39
C LYS A 120 5.57 -5.38 -8.78
N MET A 121 4.88 -4.33 -8.35
CA MET A 121 3.48 -4.37 -7.93
C MET A 121 2.73 -3.17 -8.48
N ASP A 122 1.73 -3.45 -9.30
CA ASP A 122 0.90 -2.45 -9.98
C ASP A 122 -0.32 -2.08 -9.13
N VAL A 123 -0.67 -0.81 -9.09
CA VAL A 123 -1.88 -0.29 -8.44
C VAL A 123 -2.67 0.54 -9.45
N SER A 124 -3.90 0.10 -9.72
CA SER A 124 -4.85 0.84 -10.57
C SER A 124 -5.69 1.79 -9.73
N PHE A 125 -5.91 3.00 -10.25
CA PHE A 125 -6.88 3.95 -9.70
C PHE A 125 -8.19 3.97 -10.51
N ALA A 126 -8.32 3.09 -11.52
CA ALA A 126 -9.53 2.96 -12.31
C ALA A 126 -10.71 2.54 -11.43
N GLY A 127 -11.83 3.25 -11.54
CA GLY A 127 -13.00 3.06 -10.67
C GLY A 127 -12.89 3.72 -9.29
N GLY A 128 -11.73 4.29 -8.97
CA GLY A 128 -11.47 4.96 -7.70
C GLY A 128 -11.11 4.01 -6.56
N ILE A 129 -10.25 4.47 -5.66
CA ILE A 129 -9.85 3.77 -4.44
C ILE A 129 -10.00 4.69 -3.22
N THR A 130 -10.24 4.13 -2.04
CA THR A 130 -10.24 4.90 -0.79
C THR A 130 -8.81 5.11 -0.30
N LYS A 131 -8.63 6.04 0.64
CA LYS A 131 -7.34 6.24 1.31
C LYS A 131 -6.89 4.97 2.05
N ALA A 132 -7.78 4.29 2.77
CA ALA A 132 -7.42 3.01 3.39
C ALA A 132 -7.04 1.92 2.38
N ASN A 133 -7.67 1.88 1.20
CA ASN A 133 -7.25 0.93 0.17
C ASN A 133 -5.83 1.25 -0.33
N LEU A 134 -5.54 2.53 -0.56
CA LEU A 134 -4.22 2.98 -0.98
C LEU A 134 -3.15 2.66 0.08
N ASP A 135 -3.42 2.93 1.37
CA ASP A 135 -2.56 2.54 2.49
C ASP A 135 -2.33 1.03 2.52
N ALA A 136 -3.39 0.22 2.30
CA ALA A 136 -3.26 -1.22 2.19
C ALA A 136 -2.34 -1.66 1.03
N GLN A 137 -2.26 -0.91 -0.08
CA GLN A 137 -1.28 -1.20 -1.14
C GLN A 137 0.15 -0.97 -0.65
N PHE A 138 0.42 0.11 0.07
CA PHE A 138 1.74 0.34 0.66
C PHE A 138 2.09 -0.75 1.70
N SER A 139 1.13 -1.14 2.53
CA SER A 139 1.28 -2.25 3.48
C SER A 139 1.59 -3.58 2.79
N ASN A 140 0.94 -3.88 1.66
CA ASN A 140 1.27 -5.05 0.86
C ASN A 140 2.72 -5.01 0.35
N TRP A 141 3.19 -3.86 -0.14
CA TRP A 141 4.59 -3.68 -0.55
C TRP A 141 5.56 -3.88 0.62
N ASP A 142 5.28 -3.26 1.77
CA ASP A 142 6.07 -3.38 2.99
C ASP A 142 6.20 -4.84 3.45
N SER A 143 5.08 -5.56 3.50
CA SER A 143 5.04 -6.97 3.92
C SER A 143 5.90 -7.90 3.03
N MET A 144 6.16 -7.49 1.80
CA MET A 144 6.96 -8.25 0.85
C MET A 144 8.46 -7.93 0.94
N THR A 145 8.84 -6.84 1.60
CA THR A 145 10.23 -6.34 1.63
C THR A 145 11.19 -7.37 2.23
N SER A 146 10.84 -7.98 3.36
CA SER A 146 11.69 -9.02 3.99
C SER A 146 11.83 -10.27 3.12
N ASN A 147 10.73 -10.68 2.47
CA ASN A 147 10.73 -11.83 1.56
C ASN A 147 11.61 -11.57 0.33
N ILE A 148 11.54 -10.36 -0.24
CA ILE A 148 12.37 -9.93 -1.37
C ILE A 148 13.85 -9.99 -0.97
N LYS A 149 14.19 -9.39 0.18
CA LYS A 149 15.56 -9.38 0.68
C LYS A 149 16.11 -10.79 0.88
N GLU A 150 15.34 -11.66 1.54
CA GLU A 150 15.75 -13.06 1.75
C GLU A 150 15.96 -13.79 0.41
N PHE A 151 15.07 -13.60 -0.55
CA PHE A 151 15.19 -14.25 -1.86
C PHE A 151 16.42 -13.78 -2.64
N ILE A 152 16.80 -12.51 -2.51
CA ILE A 152 18.01 -11.95 -3.11
C ILE A 152 19.27 -12.45 -2.39
N ASP A 153 19.29 -12.46 -1.05
CA ASP A 153 20.46 -12.88 -0.26
C ASP A 153 20.80 -14.39 -0.42
N GLN A 154 19.84 -15.21 -0.90
CA GLN A 154 20.02 -16.64 -1.15
C GLN A 154 20.56 -16.97 -2.55
N LYS A 155 20.76 -15.97 -3.41
CA LYS A 155 21.27 -16.11 -4.78
C LYS A 155 22.72 -15.65 -4.85
#